data_AF-A0A2J6PYP9-F1
#
_entry.id   AF-A0A2J6PYP9-F1
#
_cell.length_a   1.000
_cell.length_b   1.000
_cell.length_c   1.000
_cell.angle_alpha   90.00
_cell.angle_beta   90.00
_cell.angle_gamma   90.00
#
_symmetry.space_group_name_H-M   'P 1'
#
loop_
_entity.id
_entity.type
_entity.pdbx_description
1 polymer ?
#
loop_
_entity_poly.entity_id
_entity_poly.type
_entity_poly.pdbx_seq_one_letter_code
_entity_poly.pdbx_strand_id
1 'polypeptide(L)' 'MKFDEKYDIGEFVVGYIDRKEGILEASVGEWEEFGREEVMAYVKNTQSGEIVWDKARRVDLVCGGKGKSGG' A
#
# COMPACT_ATOMS: atom_id res chain seq x y z
N MET A 1 -9.87 -20.62 -5.05
CA MET A 1 -9.03 -19.73 -4.22
C MET A 1 -9.90 -18.55 -3.85
N LYS A 2 -10.51 -18.60 -2.66
CA LYS A 2 -11.29 -17.48 -2.14
C LYS A 2 -10.28 -16.43 -1.67
N PHE A 3 -10.14 -15.33 -2.40
CA PHE A 3 -9.69 -14.10 -1.77
C PHE A 3 -10.65 -13.85 -0.62
N ASP A 4 -10.15 -13.78 0.61
CA ASP A 4 -10.94 -13.48 1.79
C ASP A 4 -11.87 -12.29 1.49
N GLU A 5 -13.17 -12.52 1.61
CA GLU A 5 -14.28 -11.58 1.36
C GLU A 5 -14.28 -10.37 2.33
N LYS A 6 -13.15 -10.11 2.99
CA LYS A 6 -12.91 -9.00 3.92
C LYS A 6 -11.82 -8.03 3.46
N TYR A 7 -11.16 -8.29 2.33
CA TYR A 7 -10.14 -7.37 1.82
C TYR A 7 -10.81 -6.24 1.04
N ASP A 8 -11.38 -5.28 1.78
CA ASP A 8 -12.04 -4.12 1.20
C ASP A 8 -10.97 -3.10 0.80
N ILE A 9 -10.72 -2.98 -0.50
CA ILE A 9 -9.75 -2.05 -1.09
C ILE A 9 -10.04 -0.59 -0.73
N GLY A 10 -11.27 -0.25 -0.34
CA GLY A 10 -11.63 1.09 0.17
C GLY A 10 -11.02 1.41 1.54
N GLU A 11 -10.53 0.39 2.25
CA GLU A 11 -9.92 0.52 3.58
C GLU A 11 -8.41 0.64 3.54
N PHE A 12 -7.87 0.89 2.34
CA PHE A 12 -6.46 1.12 2.12
C PHE A 12 -6.26 2.51 1.55
N VAL A 13 -5.21 3.16 2.04
CA VAL A 13 -4.72 4.42 1.51
C VAL A 13 -3.31 4.23 0.97
N VAL A 14 -3.06 4.89 -0.14
CA VAL A 14 -1.77 4.98 -0.79
C VAL A 14 -1.13 6.30 -0.36
N GLY A 15 -0.03 6.19 0.38
CA GLY A 15 0.87 7.29 0.62
C GLY A 15 1.73 7.51 -0.62
N TYR A 16 1.69 8.69 -1.22
CA TYR A 16 2.50 9.07 -2.37
C TYR A 16 3.27 10.36 -2.12
N ILE A 17 4.43 10.48 -2.77
CA ILE A 17 5.32 11.63 -2.63
C ILE A 17 4.97 12.65 -3.70
N ASP A 18 4.31 13.72 -3.30
CA ASP A 18 4.19 14.93 -4.08
C ASP A 18 5.38 15.88 -3.84
N ARG A 19 5.91 16.44 -4.93
CA ARG A 19 7.07 17.34 -4.88
C ARG A 19 6.76 18.71 -4.30
N LYS A 20 5.47 19.09 -4.19
CA LYS A 20 5.03 20.38 -3.63
C LYS A 20 4.61 20.24 -2.17
N GLU A 21 3.86 19.20 -1.83
CA GLU A 21 3.28 19.04 -0.48
C GLU A 21 3.99 17.99 0.38
N GLY A 22 4.87 17.17 -0.18
CA GLY A 22 5.53 16.07 0.53
C GLY A 22 4.74 14.78 0.42
N ILE A 23 4.55 14.05 1.53
CA ILE A 23 3.81 12.79 1.50
C ILE A 23 2.32 13.08 1.67
N LEU A 24 1.54 12.74 0.66
CA LEU A 24 0.08 12.81 0.67
C LEU A 24 -0.51 11.40 0.70
N GLU A 25 -1.71 11.27 1.26
CA GLU A 25 -2.45 10.00 1.32
C GLU A 25 -3.71 10.12 0.46
N ALA A 26 -3.90 9.18 -0.47
CA ALA A 26 -5.13 9.04 -1.26
C ALA A 26 -5.73 7.65 -1.07
N SER A 27 -7.03 7.49 -1.28
CA SER A 27 -7.63 6.16 -1.31
C SER A 27 -7.08 5.34 -2.48
N VAL A 28 -7.04 4.00 -2.36
CA VAL A 28 -6.59 3.14 -3.47
C VAL A 28 -7.40 3.40 -4.74
N GLY A 29 -8.71 3.59 -4.61
CA GLY A 29 -9.58 3.89 -5.75
C GLY A 29 -9.20 5.17 -6.48
N GLU A 30 -8.96 6.27 -5.75
CA GLU A 30 -8.48 7.52 -6.36
C GLU A 30 -7.08 7.33 -6.98
N TRP A 31 -6.20 6.60 -6.29
CA TRP A 31 -4.85 6.37 -6.76
C TRP A 31 -4.77 5.58 -8.08
N GLU A 32 -5.64 4.57 -8.27
CA GLU A 32 -5.70 3.82 -9.52
C GLU A 32 -6.02 4.72 -10.72
N GLU A 33 -6.79 5.79 -10.52
CA GLU A 33 -7.06 6.78 -11.57
C GLU A 33 -5.86 7.69 -11.86
N PHE A 34 -4.95 7.90 -10.89
CA PHE A 34 -3.74 8.70 -11.09
C PHE A 34 -2.70 7.99 -11.95
N GLY A 35 -2.60 6.66 -11.88
CA GLY A 35 -1.70 5.85 -12.72
C GLY A 35 -0.20 6.14 -12.53
N ARG A 36 0.22 6.65 -11.36
CA ARG A 36 1.62 7.06 -11.09
C ARG A 36 2.30 6.22 -10.01
N GLU A 37 2.51 4.94 -10.26
CA GLU A 37 3.23 4.03 -9.36
C GLU A 37 4.62 4.54 -8.93
N GLU A 38 5.27 5.37 -9.76
CA GLU A 38 6.59 5.94 -9.45
C GLU A 38 6.61 6.81 -8.20
N VAL A 39 5.50 7.52 -7.91
CA VAL A 39 5.39 8.40 -6.74
C VAL A 39 4.78 7.70 -5.54
N MET A 40 4.40 6.43 -5.65
CA MET A 40 3.93 5.64 -4.51
C MET A 40 5.07 5.45 -3.49
N ALA A 41 4.81 5.80 -2.23
CA ALA A 41 5.70 5.57 -1.10
C ALA A 41 5.32 4.30 -0.33
N TYR A 42 4.06 4.19 0.08
CA TYR A 42 3.55 3.06 0.87
C TYR A 42 2.04 2.89 0.67
N VAL A 43 1.53 1.72 1.06
CA VAL A 43 0.10 1.43 1.18
C VAL A 43 -0.18 0.99 2.60
N LYS A 44 -1.12 1.67 3.25
CA LYS A 44 -1.51 1.46 4.64
C LYS A 44 -2.98 1.09 4.72
N ASN A 45 -3.28 0.08 5.52
CA ASN A 45 -4.64 -0.24 5.90
C ASN A 45 -5.12 0.80 6.93
N THR A 46 -6.20 1.51 6.66
CA THR A 46 -6.73 2.57 7.55
C THR A 46 -7.48 2.01 8.75
N GLN A 47 -8.08 0.82 8.63
CA GLN A 47 -8.73 0.13 9.75
C GLN A 47 -7.72 -0.29 10.83
N SER A 48 -6.64 -0.96 10.42
CA SER A 48 -5.65 -1.55 11.33
C SER A 48 -4.46 -0.62 11.58
N GLY A 49 -4.22 0.35 10.69
CA GLY A 49 -3.04 1.21 10.69
C GLY A 49 -1.77 0.54 10.17
N GLU A 50 -1.86 -0.70 9.71
CA GLU A 50 -0.73 -1.50 9.26
C GLU A 50 -0.30 -1.16 7.83
N ILE A 51 1.01 -1.05 7.61
CA ILE A 51 1.57 -0.84 6.28
C ILE A 51 1.74 -2.21 5.61
N VAL A 52 0.93 -2.45 4.58
CA VAL A 52 0.93 -3.72 3.83
C VAL A 52 1.89 -3.69 2.66
N TRP A 53 2.26 -2.51 2.21
CA TRP A 53 3.22 -2.33 1.13
C TRP A 53 4.05 -1.07 1.39
N ASP A 54 5.37 -1.15 1.24
CA ASP A 54 6.26 0.00 1.45
C ASP A 54 7.46 -0.06 0.50
N LYS A 55 7.61 0.97 -0.33
CA LYS A 55 8.68 1.07 -1.32
C LYS A 55 10.05 1.27 -0.67
N ALA A 56 10.13 2.03 0.43
CA ALA A 56 11.38 2.34 1.11
C ALA A 56 11.90 1.15 1.92
N ARG A 57 10.98 0.41 2.56
CA ARG A 57 11.27 -0.72 3.44
C ARG A 57 11.24 -2.07 2.71
N ARG A 58 10.83 -2.09 1.43
CA ARG A 58 10.65 -3.31 0.61
C ARG A 58 9.74 -4.32 1.30
N VAL A 59 8.71 -3.82 1.98
CA VAL A 59 7.68 -4.63 2.62
C VAL A 59 6.62 -4.92 1.58
N ASP A 60 6.40 -6.20 1.30
CA ASP A 60 5.29 -6.67 0.45
C ASP A 60 4.54 -7.75 1.25
N LEU A 61 3.47 -7.33 1.92
CA LEU A 61 2.56 -8.23 2.63
C LEU A 61 1.34 -8.59 1.77
N VAL A 62 1.23 -7.98 0.58
CA VAL A 62 0.09 -8.15 -0.34
C VAL A 62 0.10 -9.52 -1.02
N CYS A 63 1.26 -10.17 -1.11
CA CYS A 63 1.39 -11.52 -1.65
C CYS A 63 1.71 -12.52 -0.52
N GLY A 64 0.72 -13.31 -0.10
CA GLY A 64 0.91 -14.35 0.91
C GLY A 64 2.04 -15.31 0.50
N GLY A 65 3.21 -15.22 1.16
CA GLY A 65 4.31 -16.13 0.83
C GLY A 65 5.66 -15.81 1.45
N LYS A 66 5.85 -16.30 2.67
CA LYS A 66 7.15 -16.55 3.33
C LYS A 66 8.06 -15.32 3.57
N GLY A 67 8.08 -14.91 4.84
CA GLY A 67 9.36 -14.60 5.46
C GLY A 67 10.32 -15.79 5.33
N LYS A 68 11.49 -15.55 4.74
CA LYS A 68 12.81 -16.19 4.95
C LYS A 68 13.79 -15.56 3.92
N SER A 69 14.96 -15.04 4.27
CA SER A 69 15.86 -15.41 5.35
C SER A 69 16.76 -14.23 5.73
N GLY A 70 16.84 -13.93 7.03
CA GLY A 70 18.09 -13.47 7.63
C GLY A 70 18.94 -14.70 7.99
N GLY A 71 20.26 -14.57 7.86
CA GLY A 71 21.25 -15.60 8.19
C GLY A 71 22.31 -15.72 7.13
#